data_AF-A0A1B1LP33-F1
#
_entry.id   AF-A0A1B1LP33-F1
#
_cell.length_a   1.000
_cell.length_b   1.000
_cell.length_c   1.000
_cell.angle_alpha   90.00
_cell.angle_beta   90.00
_cell.angle_gamma   90.00
#
_symmetry.space_group_name_H-M   'P 1'
#
loop_
_entity.id
_entity.type
_entity.pdbx_description
1 polymer ?
#
loop_
_entity_poly.entity_id
_entity_poly.type
_entity_poly.pdbx_seq_one_letter_code
_entity_poly.pdbx_strand_id
1 'polypeptide(L)'
;MNEPLKAELHSLFSFDIYPVASSEQNTGVKLVMARFYLNVPFEEKELAKQKGAQWDQEQRKWFVPQGKNPIYFIQWVKELNEHDYNIFSQRFYIAESYQSCWRCKKITPVFGVFLPRWFSYRDVVCGVKPAEWEGRILDKWYETSSPRGMVYFDSKKNIIYQWLTNPKAWAILSNVRRISSSALSIINKHSKLYYPAYSKTAKMTYYANHCCHCKSMQGDFMMFDEPGGVFYPVTSEQAKKIKLHEVINETIFANANHRQAIE
;
A
#
# COMPACT_ATOMS: atom_id res chain seq x y z
N MET A 1 -5.55 -23.74 23.96
CA MET A 1 -5.65 -22.32 23.55
C MET A 1 -6.95 -21.80 24.12
N ASN A 2 -6.90 -20.93 25.13
CA ASN A 2 -8.07 -20.63 25.99
C ASN A 2 -9.10 -19.77 25.24
N GLU A 3 -10.39 -20.05 25.46
CA GLU A 3 -11.52 -19.36 24.81
C GLU A 3 -11.50 -17.83 24.84
N PRO A 4 -10.99 -17.13 25.89
CA PRO A 4 -10.91 -15.67 25.90
C PRO A 4 -10.00 -15.11 24.81
N LEU A 5 -8.86 -15.78 24.53
CA LEU A 5 -7.93 -15.38 23.46
C LEU A 5 -8.54 -15.58 22.07
N LYS A 6 -9.40 -16.59 21.92
CA LYS A 6 -10.09 -16.86 20.65
C LYS A 6 -11.16 -15.79 20.38
N ALA A 7 -11.81 -15.28 21.42
CA ALA A 7 -12.78 -14.19 21.34
C ALA A 7 -12.13 -12.81 21.07
N GLU A 8 -10.96 -12.55 21.67
CA GLU A 8 -10.17 -11.32 21.44
C GLU A 8 -9.65 -11.24 19.99
N LEU A 9 -9.21 -12.37 19.44
CA LEU A 9 -8.91 -12.50 18.01
C LEU A 9 -10.18 -12.31 17.17
N HIS A 10 -11.29 -13.00 17.48
CA HIS A 10 -12.55 -12.85 16.72
C HIS A 10 -13.09 -11.40 16.69
N SER A 11 -12.86 -10.61 17.75
CA SER A 11 -13.18 -9.19 17.83
C SER A 11 -12.30 -8.31 16.93
N LEU A 12 -11.04 -8.68 16.72
CA LEU A 12 -10.11 -8.03 15.77
C LEU A 12 -10.40 -8.40 14.30
N PHE A 13 -11.25 -9.41 14.09
CA PHE A 13 -11.51 -10.04 12.79
C PHE A 13 -12.98 -9.97 12.33
N SER A 14 -13.87 -9.25 13.02
CA SER A 14 -15.28 -9.10 12.63
C SER A 14 -15.50 -7.84 11.76
N PHE A 15 -15.57 -8.07 10.46
CA PHE A 15 -16.19 -7.32 9.35
C PHE A 15 -16.49 -5.80 9.49
N ASP A 16 -16.04 -5.07 8.46
CA ASP A 16 -16.45 -3.72 8.01
C ASP A 16 -15.89 -2.48 8.71
N ILE A 17 -14.63 -2.47 9.16
CA ILE A 17 -14.00 -1.18 9.48
C ILE A 17 -12.53 -1.11 9.03
N TYR A 18 -12.23 -0.10 8.19
CA TYR A 18 -10.88 0.46 8.07
C TYR A 18 -10.37 0.65 9.49
N PRO A 19 -9.23 0.06 9.90
CA PRO A 19 -8.95 -0.27 11.29
C PRO A 19 -9.41 0.84 12.24
N VAL A 20 -10.51 0.59 12.96
CA VAL A 20 -10.84 1.37 14.16
C VAL A 20 -9.70 1.09 15.12
N ALA A 21 -9.00 2.15 15.51
CA ALA A 21 -8.17 2.07 16.68
C ALA A 21 -9.09 1.95 17.90
N SER A 22 -9.26 0.73 18.42
CA SER A 22 -9.57 0.44 19.83
C SER A 22 -9.60 -1.08 19.99
N SER A 23 -8.91 -1.67 20.97
CA SER A 23 -9.28 -1.52 22.37
C SER A 23 -8.11 -1.27 23.32
N GLU A 24 -8.47 -0.57 24.39
CA GLU A 24 -7.64 -0.10 25.48
C GLU A 24 -7.05 -1.26 26.30
N GLN A 25 -5.74 -1.24 26.49
CA GLN A 25 -5.15 -1.58 27.77
C GLN A 25 -4.36 -0.36 28.27
N ASN A 26 -4.96 0.27 29.29
CA ASN A 26 -4.43 1.20 30.28
C ASN A 26 -2.97 1.70 30.15
N THR A 27 -2.66 2.41 29.07
CA THR A 27 -1.57 3.41 29.02
C THR A 27 -2.14 4.62 28.31
N GLY A 28 -2.27 5.76 29.00
CA GLY A 28 -2.95 6.97 28.56
C GLY A 28 -2.32 7.70 27.35
N VAL A 29 -2.21 7.02 26.22
CA VAL A 29 -1.79 7.60 24.94
C VAL A 29 -2.83 7.22 23.88
N LYS A 30 -3.75 8.15 23.61
CA LYS A 30 -4.68 8.05 22.48
C LYS A 30 -3.85 8.09 21.19
N LEU A 31 -3.77 6.99 20.45
CA LEU A 31 -3.04 6.95 19.19
C LEU A 31 -3.77 7.85 18.16
N VAL A 32 -3.25 9.07 17.95
CA VAL A 32 -3.79 9.99 16.95
C VAL A 32 -3.21 9.59 15.59
N MET A 33 -4.00 8.87 14.78
CA MET A 33 -3.66 8.60 13.39
C MET A 33 -3.65 9.91 12.61
N ALA A 34 -2.67 10.10 11.73
CA ALA A 34 -2.61 11.27 10.86
C ALA A 34 -3.86 11.38 9.98
N ARG A 35 -4.42 12.59 9.88
CA ARG A 35 -5.58 12.88 9.03
C ARG A 35 -5.18 12.79 7.55
N PHE A 36 -5.98 12.11 6.75
CA PHE A 36 -5.81 12.07 5.30
C PHE A 36 -6.54 13.24 4.64
N TYR A 37 -5.81 14.29 4.28
CA TYR A 37 -6.37 15.51 3.71
C TYR A 37 -6.69 15.39 2.22
N LEU A 38 -7.70 16.15 1.79
CA LEU A 38 -8.28 16.15 0.44
C LEU A 38 -8.09 17.53 -0.21
N ASN A 39 -7.86 17.54 -1.52
CA ASN A 39 -7.80 18.76 -2.32
C ASN A 39 -9.17 19.05 -2.94
N VAL A 40 -10.10 19.54 -2.12
CA VAL A 40 -11.50 19.81 -2.53
C VAL A 40 -11.64 21.26 -3.02
N PRO A 41 -12.03 21.49 -4.29
CA PRO A 41 -12.41 22.81 -4.79
C PRO A 41 -13.58 23.40 -4.00
N PHE A 42 -13.68 24.72 -3.92
CA PHE A 42 -14.72 25.39 -3.13
C PHE A 42 -16.14 25.01 -3.59
N GLU A 43 -16.32 24.82 -4.90
CA GLU A 43 -17.56 24.48 -5.56
C GLU A 43 -18.04 23.07 -5.18
N GLU A 44 -17.13 22.18 -4.81
CA GLU A 44 -17.41 20.77 -4.48
C GLU A 44 -17.55 20.51 -2.97
N LYS A 45 -17.53 21.55 -2.14
CA LYS A 45 -17.58 21.43 -0.67
C LYS A 45 -18.82 20.66 -0.16
N GLU A 46 -19.98 20.89 -0.77
CA GLU A 46 -21.23 20.22 -0.36
C GLU A 46 -21.19 18.74 -0.74
N LEU A 47 -20.60 18.42 -1.90
CA LEU A 47 -20.39 17.04 -2.33
C LEU A 47 -19.40 16.31 -1.41
N ALA A 48 -18.32 16.96 -1.00
CA ALA A 48 -17.37 16.41 -0.03
C ALA A 48 -18.04 16.12 1.32
N LYS A 49 -18.86 17.05 1.81
CA LYS A 49 -19.65 16.87 3.03
C LYS A 49 -20.68 15.74 2.88
N GLN A 50 -21.35 15.63 1.73
CA GLN A 50 -22.32 14.55 1.46
C GLN A 50 -21.65 13.17 1.42
N LYS A 51 -20.45 13.06 0.82
CA LYS A 51 -19.62 11.84 0.91
C LYS A 51 -19.06 11.61 2.34
N GLY A 52 -19.29 12.57 3.23
CA GLY A 52 -18.91 12.58 4.63
C GLY A 52 -17.41 12.70 4.84
N ALA A 53 -16.73 13.50 4.03
CA ALA A 53 -15.50 14.16 4.43
C ALA A 53 -15.80 15.14 5.57
N GLN A 54 -14.79 15.44 6.38
CA GLN A 54 -14.90 16.40 7.48
C GLN A 54 -13.98 17.59 7.24
N TRP A 55 -14.34 18.75 7.79
CA TRP A 55 -13.55 19.97 7.68
C TRP A 55 -12.68 20.16 8.91
N ASP A 56 -11.38 20.34 8.70
CA ASP A 56 -10.43 20.73 9.73
C ASP A 56 -10.30 22.26 9.74
N GLN A 57 -10.76 22.90 10.82
CA GLN A 57 -10.75 24.36 10.94
C GLN A 57 -9.34 24.93 11.08
N GLU A 58 -8.42 24.21 11.74
CA GLU A 58 -7.06 24.67 11.98
C GLU A 58 -6.24 24.60 10.70
N GLN A 59 -6.31 23.47 10.00
CA GLN A 59 -5.59 23.28 8.73
C GLN A 59 -6.33 23.89 7.53
N ARG A 60 -7.59 24.30 7.72
CA ARG A 60 -8.49 24.81 6.68
C ARG A 60 -8.55 23.87 5.46
N LYS A 61 -8.69 22.57 5.74
CA LYS A 61 -8.71 21.51 4.72
C LYS A 61 -9.76 20.47 5.02
N TRP A 62 -10.30 19.88 3.96
CA TRP A 62 -11.13 18.68 4.06
C TRP A 62 -10.26 17.46 4.32
N PHE A 63 -10.77 16.50 5.08
CA PHE A 63 -10.10 15.24 5.35
C PHE A 63 -11.08 14.06 5.37
N VAL A 64 -10.55 12.86 5.14
CA VAL A 64 -11.29 11.62 5.26
C VAL A 64 -11.35 11.23 6.75
N PRO A 65 -12.54 11.10 7.36
CA PRO A 65 -12.64 10.70 8.75
C PRO A 65 -12.16 9.25 8.95
N GLN A 66 -11.75 8.94 10.18
CA GLN A 66 -11.32 7.59 10.53
C GLN A 66 -12.43 6.56 10.24
N GLY A 67 -12.02 5.37 9.80
CA GLY A 67 -12.94 4.29 9.42
C GLY A 67 -13.47 4.37 7.99
N LYS A 68 -13.25 5.49 7.27
CA LYS A 68 -13.55 5.57 5.83
C LYS A 68 -12.32 5.26 4.99
N ASN A 69 -12.57 4.60 3.86
CA ASN A 69 -11.54 4.31 2.86
C ASN A 69 -11.30 5.54 1.96
N PRO A 70 -10.08 6.09 1.89
CA PRO A 70 -9.77 7.23 1.04
C PRO A 70 -10.01 7.00 -0.46
N ILE A 71 -10.04 5.76 -0.96
CA ILE A 71 -10.31 5.53 -2.38
C ILE A 71 -11.67 6.07 -2.84
N TYR A 72 -12.68 6.12 -1.97
CA TYR A 72 -14.01 6.68 -2.31
C TYR A 72 -14.00 8.21 -2.49
N PHE A 73 -12.88 8.85 -2.13
CA PHE A 73 -12.61 10.28 -2.28
C PHE A 73 -11.65 10.57 -3.44
N ILE A 74 -11.40 9.59 -4.33
CA ILE A 74 -10.43 9.62 -5.45
C ILE A 74 -10.44 10.91 -6.28
N GLN A 75 -11.61 11.53 -6.48
CA GLN A 75 -11.72 12.78 -7.24
C GLN A 75 -10.92 13.95 -6.64
N TRP A 76 -10.65 13.92 -5.32
CA TRP A 76 -9.89 14.95 -4.60
C TRP A 76 -8.48 14.49 -4.21
N VAL A 77 -8.04 13.33 -4.71
CA VAL A 77 -6.74 12.72 -4.42
C VAL A 77 -5.99 12.52 -5.73
N LYS A 78 -5.06 13.43 -5.99
CA LYS A 78 -4.28 13.48 -7.23
C LYS A 78 -3.61 12.13 -7.53
N GLU A 79 -2.94 11.55 -6.53
CA GLU A 79 -2.17 10.31 -6.66
C GLU A 79 -3.03 9.08 -6.99
N LEU A 80 -4.30 9.08 -6.59
CA LEU A 80 -5.24 8.00 -6.94
C LEU A 80 -5.83 8.17 -8.35
N ASN A 81 -6.01 9.42 -8.76
CA ASN A 81 -6.63 9.79 -10.02
C ASN A 81 -5.63 9.74 -11.19
N GLU A 82 -4.37 10.10 -10.94
CA GLU A 82 -3.29 9.98 -11.90
C GLU A 82 -2.86 8.51 -12.01
N HIS A 83 -2.77 7.98 -13.24
CA HIS A 83 -2.46 6.57 -13.47
C HIS A 83 -1.02 6.15 -13.07
N ASP A 84 -0.31 6.99 -12.33
CA ASP A 84 1.09 6.83 -11.95
C ASP A 84 1.31 5.83 -10.82
N TYR A 85 0.34 5.63 -9.93
CA TYR A 85 0.43 4.71 -8.79
C TYR A 85 -0.63 3.61 -8.87
N ASN A 86 -0.27 2.37 -8.55
CA ASN A 86 -1.21 1.25 -8.51
C ASN A 86 -1.34 0.63 -7.11
N ILE A 87 -0.74 1.25 -6.10
CA ILE A 87 -0.77 0.83 -4.70
C ILE A 87 -1.02 2.06 -3.84
N PHE A 88 -1.90 1.92 -2.86
CA PHE A 88 -2.17 2.91 -1.84
C PHE A 88 -2.35 2.24 -0.47
N SER A 89 -1.73 2.81 0.56
CA SER A 89 -2.02 2.44 1.95
C SER A 89 -1.81 3.63 2.87
N GLN A 90 -2.65 3.77 3.91
CA GLN A 90 -2.52 4.83 4.91
C GLN A 90 -1.39 4.60 5.92
N ARG A 91 -0.85 3.39 5.95
CA ARG A 91 0.31 2.98 6.76
C ARG A 91 1.07 1.87 6.07
N PHE A 92 2.34 1.72 6.39
CA PHE A 92 3.19 0.67 5.82
C PHE A 92 4.28 0.28 6.81
N TYR A 93 5.03 -0.77 6.49
CA TYR A 93 6.16 -1.22 7.28
C TYR A 93 7.41 -1.24 6.42
N ILE A 94 8.50 -0.77 6.98
CA ILE A 94 9.84 -1.00 6.42
C ILE A 94 10.32 -2.32 7.02
N ALA A 95 10.42 -3.35 6.20
CA ALA A 95 11.00 -4.62 6.60
C ALA A 95 12.52 -4.55 6.44
N GLU A 96 13.25 -5.05 7.42
CA GLU A 96 14.70 -5.13 7.42
C GLU A 96 15.12 -6.57 7.75
N SER A 97 16.07 -7.08 6.98
CA SER A 97 16.70 -8.38 7.24
C SER A 97 18.10 -8.42 6.61
N TYR A 98 18.73 -9.59 6.56
CA TYR A 98 20.12 -9.75 6.13
C TYR A 98 20.30 -10.93 5.20
N GLN A 99 21.18 -10.78 4.19
CA GLN A 99 21.62 -11.87 3.33
C GLN A 99 23.08 -11.75 2.90
N SER A 100 23.63 -12.84 2.38
CA SER A 100 24.94 -12.84 1.72
C SER A 100 24.86 -12.16 0.35
N CYS A 101 25.74 -11.21 0.09
CA CYS A 101 25.82 -10.54 -1.20
C CYS A 101 26.27 -11.52 -2.30
N TRP A 102 25.52 -11.62 -3.40
CA TRP A 102 25.89 -12.53 -4.50
C TRP A 102 27.27 -12.27 -5.10
N ARG A 103 27.75 -11.01 -5.06
CA ARG A 103 29.05 -10.59 -5.61
C ARG A 103 30.20 -10.79 -4.62
N CYS A 104 30.16 -10.14 -3.45
CA CYS A 104 31.29 -10.13 -2.51
C CYS A 104 31.15 -11.10 -1.33
N LYS A 105 30.03 -11.83 -1.25
CA LYS A 105 29.68 -12.82 -0.21
C LYS A 105 29.56 -12.31 1.23
N LYS A 106 29.94 -11.06 1.50
CA LYS A 106 29.72 -10.41 2.79
C LYS A 106 28.22 -10.24 3.07
N ILE A 107 27.85 -10.35 4.34
CA ILE A 107 26.49 -10.08 4.80
C ILE A 107 26.16 -8.59 4.59
N THR A 108 24.99 -8.34 4.02
CA THR A 108 24.44 -7.00 3.81
C THR A 108 23.01 -6.93 4.33
N PRO A 109 22.61 -5.82 4.96
CA PRO A 109 21.21 -5.58 5.24
C PRO A 109 20.45 -5.39 3.92
N VAL A 110 19.20 -5.83 3.91
CA VAL A 110 18.25 -5.63 2.82
C VAL A 110 16.90 -5.22 3.38
N PHE A 111 16.16 -4.47 2.57
CA PHE A 111 14.94 -3.79 2.97
C PHE A 111 13.79 -4.15 2.03
N GLY A 112 12.58 -4.20 2.56
CA GLY A 112 11.35 -4.39 1.81
C GLY A 112 10.26 -3.46 2.30
N VAL A 113 9.24 -3.23 1.49
CA VAL A 113 8.06 -2.46 1.89
C VAL A 113 6.89 -3.43 2.05
N PHE A 114 6.38 -3.54 3.27
CA PHE A 114 5.21 -4.35 3.60
C PHE A 114 3.99 -3.46 3.79
N LEU A 115 2.85 -3.98 3.33
CA LEU A 115 1.54 -3.38 3.46
C LEU A 115 0.68 -4.25 4.36
N PRO A 116 0.00 -3.67 5.36
CA PRO A 116 -0.96 -4.41 6.14
C PRO A 116 -2.19 -4.76 5.31
N ARG A 117 -3.07 -5.60 5.88
CA ARG A 117 -4.43 -5.78 5.39
C ARG A 117 -5.12 -4.43 5.17
N TRP A 118 -6.06 -4.40 4.23
CA TRP A 118 -6.82 -3.24 3.79
C TRP A 118 -6.05 -2.22 2.95
N PHE A 119 -4.84 -2.55 2.48
CA PHE A 119 -4.22 -1.77 1.42
C PHE A 119 -5.08 -1.82 0.14
N SER A 120 -5.02 -0.75 -0.64
CA SER A 120 -5.68 -0.66 -1.93
C SER A 120 -4.70 -0.86 -3.06
N TYR A 121 -5.15 -1.52 -4.12
CA TYR A 121 -4.39 -1.72 -5.34
C TYR A 121 -5.27 -1.40 -6.55
N ARG A 122 -4.63 -0.96 -7.62
CA ARG A 122 -5.31 -0.68 -8.88
C ARG A 122 -5.02 -1.81 -9.87
N ASP A 123 -6.09 -2.44 -10.30
CA ASP A 123 -6.09 -3.44 -11.35
C ASP A 123 -6.53 -2.81 -12.68
N VAL A 124 -6.12 -3.43 -13.79
CA VAL A 124 -6.33 -2.91 -15.15
C VAL A 124 -6.89 -4.04 -16.02
N VAL A 125 -8.11 -3.85 -16.50
CA VAL A 125 -8.76 -4.78 -17.43
C VAL A 125 -8.64 -4.22 -18.84
N CYS A 126 -7.86 -4.90 -19.67
CA CYS A 126 -7.64 -4.54 -21.07
C CYS A 126 -8.53 -5.34 -22.02
N GLY A 127 -8.75 -4.82 -23.22
CA GLY A 127 -9.43 -5.56 -24.31
C GLY A 127 -10.94 -5.67 -24.12
N VAL A 128 -11.53 -4.77 -23.32
CA VAL A 128 -12.95 -4.78 -23.03
C VAL A 128 -13.72 -4.21 -24.22
N LYS A 129 -14.75 -4.92 -24.70
CA LYS A 129 -15.55 -4.44 -25.83
C LYS A 129 -16.50 -3.34 -25.38
N PRO A 130 -16.77 -2.30 -26.21
CA PRO A 130 -17.70 -1.23 -25.86
C PRO A 130 -19.12 -1.71 -25.47
N ALA A 131 -19.59 -2.82 -26.05
CA ALA A 131 -20.88 -3.41 -25.68
C ALA A 131 -20.95 -3.89 -24.22
N GLU A 132 -19.81 -4.23 -23.61
CA GLU A 132 -19.75 -4.63 -22.19
C GLU A 132 -19.91 -3.42 -21.24
N TRP A 133 -19.96 -2.20 -21.79
CA TRP A 133 -20.00 -0.93 -21.08
C TRP A 133 -21.39 -0.29 -21.16
N GLU A 134 -22.35 -0.93 -21.82
CA GLU A 134 -23.69 -0.37 -22.02
C GLU A 134 -24.36 -0.05 -20.67
N GLY A 135 -24.81 1.21 -20.53
CA GLY A 135 -25.39 1.72 -19.28
C GLY A 135 -24.39 2.00 -18.15
N ARG A 136 -23.08 1.99 -18.41
CA ARG A 136 -22.04 2.37 -17.43
C ARG A 136 -21.68 3.85 -17.55
N ILE A 137 -21.12 4.39 -16.46
CA ILE A 137 -20.58 5.76 -16.44
C ILE A 137 -19.20 5.73 -17.09
N LEU A 138 -19.03 6.49 -18.16
CA LEU A 138 -17.78 6.56 -18.92
C LEU A 138 -16.92 7.75 -18.49
N ASP A 139 -15.61 7.60 -18.61
CA ASP A 139 -14.59 8.65 -18.40
C ASP A 139 -14.72 9.38 -17.06
N LYS A 140 -15.25 8.69 -16.04
CA LYS A 140 -15.42 9.20 -14.68
C LYS A 140 -15.38 8.06 -13.68
N TRP A 141 -14.74 8.31 -12.55
CA TRP A 141 -14.72 7.38 -11.42
C TRP A 141 -16.10 7.25 -10.79
N TYR A 142 -16.54 6.02 -10.56
CA TYR A 142 -17.76 5.74 -9.82
C TYR A 142 -17.60 4.51 -8.91
N GLU A 143 -18.43 4.45 -7.87
CA GLU A 143 -18.40 3.37 -6.89
C GLU A 143 -19.14 2.14 -7.40
N THR A 144 -18.58 0.96 -7.14
CA THR A 144 -19.19 -0.33 -7.45
C THR A 144 -19.33 -1.17 -6.19
N SER A 145 -20.40 -1.95 -6.11
CA SER A 145 -20.66 -2.87 -4.99
C SER A 145 -20.05 -4.27 -5.20
N SER A 146 -19.84 -4.69 -6.44
CA SER A 146 -19.27 -5.99 -6.80
C SER A 146 -18.42 -5.92 -8.09
N PRO A 147 -17.08 -5.92 -8.00
CA PRO A 147 -16.28 -5.88 -6.76
C PRO A 147 -16.45 -4.54 -6.04
N ARG A 148 -16.34 -4.55 -4.71
CA ARG A 148 -16.42 -3.33 -3.89
C ARG A 148 -15.19 -2.45 -4.15
N GLY A 149 -15.38 -1.24 -4.67
CA GLY A 149 -14.27 -0.37 -5.04
C GLY A 149 -14.69 0.83 -5.87
N MET A 150 -13.71 1.43 -6.57
CA MET A 150 -13.91 2.51 -7.53
C MET A 150 -13.50 2.04 -8.91
N VAL A 151 -14.30 2.33 -9.93
CA VAL A 151 -14.04 1.93 -11.31
C VAL A 151 -14.06 3.13 -12.25
N TYR A 152 -13.18 3.12 -13.24
CA TYR A 152 -13.07 4.11 -14.31
C TYR A 152 -12.99 3.42 -15.66
N PHE A 153 -13.85 3.81 -16.58
CA PHE A 153 -13.94 3.29 -17.94
C PHE A 153 -13.32 4.30 -18.92
N ASP A 154 -12.12 4.02 -19.43
CA ASP A 154 -11.43 4.85 -20.41
C ASP A 154 -11.95 4.54 -21.82
N SER A 155 -12.94 5.32 -22.27
CA SER A 155 -13.64 5.07 -23.54
C SER A 155 -12.72 5.16 -24.76
N LYS A 156 -11.63 5.93 -24.64
CA LYS A 156 -10.65 6.11 -25.71
C LYS A 156 -9.71 4.94 -25.84
N LYS A 157 -9.35 4.30 -24.72
CA LYS A 157 -8.41 3.17 -24.72
C LYS A 157 -9.08 1.80 -24.66
N ASN A 158 -10.39 1.74 -24.39
CA ASN A 158 -11.10 0.50 -24.09
C ASN A 158 -10.45 -0.26 -22.91
N ILE A 159 -10.10 0.49 -21.86
CA ILE A 159 -9.47 -0.01 -20.64
C ILE A 159 -10.34 0.33 -19.44
N ILE A 160 -10.48 -0.61 -18.51
CA ILE A 160 -11.07 -0.37 -17.20
C ILE A 160 -9.97 -0.31 -16.16
N TYR A 161 -9.98 0.74 -15.34
CA TYR A 161 -9.15 0.83 -14.15
C TYR A 161 -10.04 0.61 -12.92
N GLN A 162 -9.61 -0.24 -12.00
CA GLN A 162 -10.37 -0.53 -10.79
C GLN A 162 -9.48 -0.45 -9.55
N TRP A 163 -9.81 0.46 -8.63
CA TRP A 163 -9.22 0.49 -7.31
C TRP A 163 -9.98 -0.46 -6.40
N LEU A 164 -9.29 -1.49 -5.95
CA LEU A 164 -9.79 -2.53 -5.07
C LEU A 164 -9.07 -2.46 -3.73
N THR A 165 -9.67 -3.04 -2.69
CA THR A 165 -9.06 -3.15 -1.36
C THR A 165 -8.85 -4.62 -1.05
N ASN A 166 -7.66 -4.99 -0.58
CA ASN A 166 -7.36 -6.36 -0.18
C ASN A 166 -7.62 -6.53 1.33
N PRO A 167 -8.69 -7.21 1.75
CA PRO A 167 -9.00 -7.35 3.17
C PRO A 167 -8.27 -8.50 3.85
N LYS A 168 -7.69 -9.44 3.07
CA LYS A 168 -7.34 -10.77 3.58
C LYS A 168 -5.90 -10.86 4.05
N ALA A 169 -4.97 -10.37 3.24
CA ALA A 169 -3.55 -10.67 3.44
C ALA A 169 -2.72 -9.41 3.58
N TRP A 170 -1.66 -9.52 4.37
CA TRP A 170 -0.52 -8.62 4.23
C TRP A 170 0.09 -8.79 2.86
N ALA A 171 0.71 -7.74 2.36
CA ALA A 171 1.43 -7.81 1.11
C ALA A 171 2.84 -7.26 1.23
N ILE A 172 3.72 -7.77 0.39
CA ILE A 172 5.03 -7.19 0.18
C ILE A 172 5.13 -6.63 -1.23
N LEU A 173 5.79 -5.48 -1.35
CA LEU A 173 6.03 -4.84 -2.63
C LEU A 173 7.31 -5.35 -3.26
N SER A 174 7.25 -5.64 -4.55
CA SER A 174 8.41 -5.94 -5.40
C SER A 174 8.33 -5.17 -6.72
N ASN A 175 9.44 -5.08 -7.44
CA ASN A 175 9.58 -4.28 -8.65
C ASN A 175 9.04 -2.86 -8.48
N VAL A 176 9.36 -2.24 -7.34
CA VAL A 176 8.87 -0.90 -6.99
C VAL A 176 9.47 0.14 -7.93
N ARG A 177 8.68 0.71 -8.83
CA ARG A 177 9.10 1.71 -9.82
C ARG A 177 8.99 3.13 -9.31
N ARG A 178 7.98 3.42 -8.49
CA ARG A 178 7.72 4.76 -7.93
C ARG A 178 7.21 4.63 -6.50
N ILE A 179 7.55 5.62 -5.67
CA ILE A 179 7.10 5.77 -4.28
C ILE A 179 6.81 7.26 -4.08
N SER A 180 5.74 7.60 -3.36
CA SER A 180 5.43 8.99 -2.98
C SER A 180 6.62 9.62 -2.24
N SER A 181 6.90 10.90 -2.52
CA SER A 181 8.07 11.60 -1.98
C SER A 181 8.14 11.59 -0.45
N SER A 182 6.98 11.67 0.22
CA SER A 182 6.86 11.63 1.68
C SER A 182 7.29 10.26 2.24
N ALA A 183 6.69 9.17 1.74
CA ALA A 183 7.05 7.80 2.11
C ALA A 183 8.51 7.49 1.77
N LEU A 184 9.00 7.89 0.59
CA LEU A 184 10.39 7.71 0.19
C LEU A 184 11.36 8.44 1.13
N SER A 185 11.01 9.63 1.61
CA SER A 185 11.82 10.37 2.58
C SER A 185 11.98 9.57 3.89
N ILE A 186 10.91 8.94 4.37
CA ILE A 186 10.95 8.08 5.57
C ILE A 186 11.82 6.84 5.31
N ILE A 187 11.60 6.15 4.19
CA ILE A 187 12.41 4.98 3.80
C ILE A 187 13.89 5.34 3.72
N ASN A 188 14.22 6.48 3.12
CA ASN A 188 15.59 6.98 3.00
C ASN A 188 16.21 7.44 4.32
N LYS A 189 15.40 7.75 5.34
CA LYS A 189 15.91 7.98 6.71
C LYS A 189 16.28 6.66 7.37
N HIS A 190 15.54 5.59 7.07
CA HIS A 190 15.84 4.24 7.57
C HIS A 190 17.08 3.64 6.92
N SER A 191 17.23 3.78 5.60
CA SER A 191 18.39 3.25 4.87
C SER A 191 18.66 3.99 3.57
N LYS A 192 19.95 4.18 3.25
CA LYS A 192 20.42 4.71 1.96
C LYS A 192 20.79 3.61 0.96
N LEU A 193 20.57 2.35 1.31
CA LEU A 193 20.93 1.18 0.47
C LEU A 193 19.79 0.73 -0.44
N TYR A 194 18.63 1.36 -0.37
CA TYR A 194 17.46 1.06 -1.18
C TYR A 194 17.20 2.22 -2.16
N TYR A 195 17.60 2.05 -3.42
CA TYR A 195 17.54 3.11 -4.42
C TYR A 195 17.38 2.55 -5.85
N PRO A 196 16.96 3.36 -6.83
CA PRO A 196 16.71 2.89 -8.19
C PRO A 196 17.96 2.30 -8.86
N ALA A 197 17.83 1.11 -9.42
CA ALA A 197 18.85 0.49 -10.25
C ALA A 197 18.23 -0.31 -11.39
N TYR A 198 18.93 -0.38 -12.53
CA TYR A 198 18.48 -1.14 -13.68
C TYR A 198 18.84 -2.62 -13.54
N SER A 199 17.83 -3.49 -13.64
CA SER A 199 18.02 -4.94 -13.71
C SER A 199 18.04 -5.42 -15.15
N LYS A 200 19.15 -6.03 -15.56
CA LYS A 200 19.26 -6.66 -16.90
C LYS A 200 18.28 -7.81 -17.07
N THR A 201 18.09 -8.62 -16.03
CA THR A 201 17.19 -9.79 -16.05
C THR A 201 15.73 -9.37 -16.15
N ALA A 202 15.32 -8.38 -15.34
CA ALA A 202 13.93 -7.89 -15.34
C ALA A 202 13.65 -6.86 -16.45
N LYS A 203 14.69 -6.38 -17.15
CA LYS A 203 14.63 -5.35 -18.20
C LYS A 203 13.90 -4.07 -17.77
N MET A 204 14.12 -3.64 -16.53
CA MET A 204 13.48 -2.45 -15.96
C MET A 204 14.32 -1.84 -14.83
N THR A 205 14.08 -0.56 -14.56
CA THR A 205 14.59 0.13 -13.37
C THR A 205 13.55 0.09 -12.26
N TYR A 206 13.97 -0.28 -11.07
CA TYR A 206 13.16 -0.27 -9.85
C TYR A 206 14.03 0.02 -8.64
N TYR A 207 13.41 0.37 -7.51
CA TYR A 207 14.08 0.52 -6.23
C TYR A 207 14.58 -0.85 -5.75
N ALA A 208 15.90 -1.02 -5.77
CA ALA A 208 16.55 -2.26 -5.41
C ALA A 208 17.46 -2.04 -4.19
N ASN A 209 17.68 -3.12 -3.45
CA ASN A 209 18.68 -3.13 -2.39
C ASN A 209 20.09 -3.11 -2.98
N HIS A 210 21.05 -2.58 -2.24
CA HIS A 210 22.45 -2.53 -2.63
C HIS A 210 23.35 -3.00 -1.51
N CYS A 211 24.39 -3.77 -1.86
CA CYS A 211 25.32 -4.28 -0.87
C CYS A 211 26.03 -3.12 -0.15
N CYS A 212 26.00 -3.12 1.18
CA CYS A 212 26.67 -2.08 1.97
C CYS A 212 28.19 -2.03 1.72
N HIS A 213 28.80 -3.15 1.32
CA HIS A 213 30.25 -3.30 1.09
C HIS A 213 30.69 -2.97 -0.34
N CYS A 214 30.11 -3.64 -1.35
CA CYS A 214 30.57 -3.53 -2.75
C CYS A 214 29.60 -2.80 -3.68
N LYS A 215 28.48 -2.29 -3.14
CA LYS A 215 27.44 -1.55 -3.84
C LYS A 215 26.77 -2.29 -5.01
N SER A 216 26.99 -3.61 -5.14
CA SER A 216 26.25 -4.40 -6.13
C SER A 216 24.77 -4.45 -5.77
N MET A 217 23.92 -4.22 -6.75
CA MET A 217 22.46 -4.38 -6.63
C MET A 217 22.11 -5.80 -6.16
N GLN A 218 21.26 -5.91 -5.15
CA GLN A 218 20.62 -7.14 -4.67
C GLN A 218 19.21 -7.15 -5.25
N GLY A 219 19.01 -7.89 -6.34
CA GLY A 219 17.77 -7.87 -7.11
C GLY A 219 16.62 -8.62 -6.43
N ASP A 220 15.40 -8.21 -6.77
CA ASP A 220 14.14 -8.63 -6.14
C ASP A 220 13.86 -10.14 -6.22
N PHE A 221 14.21 -10.79 -7.33
CA PHE A 221 13.90 -12.21 -7.58
C PHE A 221 14.36 -13.13 -6.43
N MET A 222 15.63 -13.04 -6.02
CA MET A 222 16.16 -13.89 -4.93
C MET A 222 15.55 -13.57 -3.55
N MET A 223 14.99 -12.37 -3.38
CA MET A 223 14.44 -11.92 -2.10
C MET A 223 12.95 -12.24 -1.96
N PHE A 224 12.19 -12.16 -3.06
CA PHE A 224 10.73 -12.18 -3.07
C PHE A 224 10.11 -13.32 -3.88
N ASP A 225 10.89 -13.98 -4.75
CA ASP A 225 10.35 -14.93 -5.74
C ASP A 225 10.82 -16.36 -5.52
N GLU A 226 11.85 -16.57 -4.70
CA GLU A 226 12.34 -17.89 -4.35
C GLU A 226 11.85 -18.32 -2.96
N PRO A 227 11.26 -19.53 -2.81
CA PRO A 227 10.95 -20.10 -1.50
C PRO A 227 12.18 -20.13 -0.59
N GLY A 228 12.06 -19.54 0.60
CA GLY A 228 13.18 -19.40 1.54
C GLY A 228 14.05 -18.17 1.29
N GLY A 229 13.71 -17.34 0.30
CA GLY A 229 14.25 -15.99 0.14
C GLY A 229 13.99 -15.13 1.38
N VAL A 230 14.79 -14.09 1.56
CA VAL A 230 14.81 -13.26 2.79
C VAL A 230 13.43 -12.71 3.15
N PHE A 231 12.63 -12.36 2.15
CA PHE A 231 11.28 -11.85 2.33
C PHE A 231 10.21 -12.80 1.76
N TYR A 232 10.58 -14.06 1.55
CA TYR A 232 9.67 -15.16 1.24
C TYR A 232 9.95 -16.34 2.19
N PRO A 233 9.77 -16.14 3.51
CA PRO A 233 10.03 -17.17 4.50
C PRO A 233 9.05 -18.33 4.34
N VAL A 234 9.56 -19.56 4.37
CA VAL A 234 8.75 -20.80 4.36
C VAL A 234 8.73 -21.50 5.72
N THR A 235 9.37 -20.90 6.72
CA THR A 235 9.42 -21.37 8.11
C THR A 235 9.29 -20.19 9.06
N SER A 236 8.78 -20.45 10.27
CA SER A 236 8.68 -19.44 11.33
C SER A 236 10.05 -18.88 11.74
N GLU A 237 11.10 -19.71 11.73
CA GLU A 237 12.47 -19.29 12.04
C GLU A 237 13.05 -18.34 10.99
N GLN A 238 12.67 -18.48 9.71
CA GLN A 238 13.02 -17.49 8.69
C GLN A 238 12.22 -16.20 8.88
N ALA A 239 10.92 -16.30 9.17
CA ALA A 239 10.07 -15.12 9.40
C ALA A 239 10.56 -14.26 10.58
N LYS A 240 11.02 -14.89 11.67
CA LYS A 240 11.61 -14.19 12.84
C LYS A 240 12.84 -13.34 12.52
N LYS A 241 13.51 -13.58 11.39
CA LYS A 241 14.66 -12.78 10.94
C LYS A 241 14.27 -11.47 10.26
N ILE A 242 12.98 -11.27 10.02
CA ILE A 242 12.45 -10.05 9.40
C ILE A 242 12.02 -9.11 10.53
N LYS A 243 12.71 -7.98 10.65
CA LYS A 243 12.31 -6.90 11.56
C LYS A 243 11.39 -5.94 10.83
N LEU A 244 10.20 -5.72 11.34
CA LEU A 244 9.24 -4.76 10.80
C LEU A 244 9.29 -3.45 11.60
N HIS A 245 9.46 -2.34 10.89
CA HIS A 245 9.42 -0.99 11.45
C HIS A 245 8.14 -0.31 10.95
N GLU A 246 7.17 -0.08 11.84
CA GLU A 246 5.87 0.46 11.48
C GLU A 246 5.92 1.97 11.20
N VAL A 247 5.19 2.38 10.16
CA VAL A 247 4.98 3.78 9.78
C VAL A 247 3.48 4.07 9.80
N ILE A 248 3.01 4.62 10.92
CA ILE A 248 1.57 4.77 11.28
C ILE A 248 0.94 6.07 10.74
N ASN A 249 1.75 7.11 10.55
CA ASN A 249 1.30 8.48 10.24
C ASN A 249 1.77 8.98 8.87
N GLU A 250 2.07 8.06 7.95
CA GLU A 250 2.43 8.40 6.58
C GLU A 250 1.76 7.44 5.61
N THR A 251 1.22 8.02 4.55
CA THR A 251 0.63 7.25 3.46
C THR A 251 1.68 6.89 2.43
N ILE A 252 1.57 5.70 1.86
CA ILE A 252 2.36 5.30 0.71
C ILE A 252 1.49 5.23 -0.53
N PHE A 253 1.92 5.94 -1.57
CA PHE A 253 1.53 5.66 -2.94
C PHE A 253 2.71 5.01 -3.63
N ALA A 254 2.49 3.88 -4.28
CA ALA A 254 3.55 3.18 -4.99
C ALA A 254 3.09 2.71 -6.36
N ASN A 255 4.06 2.64 -7.27
CA ASN A 255 3.92 1.88 -8.51
C ASN A 255 4.78 0.63 -8.36
N ALA A 256 4.16 -0.52 -8.12
CA ALA A 256 4.86 -1.75 -7.78
C ALA A 256 4.01 -2.99 -8.09
N ASN A 257 4.65 -4.14 -8.09
CA ASN A 257 3.96 -5.41 -7.91
C ASN A 257 3.70 -5.61 -6.42
N HIS A 258 2.64 -6.34 -6.08
CA HIS A 258 2.37 -6.76 -4.70
C HIS A 258 2.16 -8.27 -4.66
N ARG A 259 2.62 -8.92 -3.58
CA ARG A 259 2.44 -10.36 -3.34
C ARG A 259 1.90 -10.57 -1.95
N GLN A 260 1.06 -11.57 -1.77
CA GLN A 260 0.59 -11.95 -0.44
C GLN A 260 1.77 -12.47 0.37
N ALA A 261 1.98 -11.89 1.55
CA ALA A 261 2.94 -12.43 2.52
C ALA A 261 2.32 -13.67 3.18
N ILE A 262 3.13 -14.71 3.41
CA ILE A 262 2.70 -15.89 4.16
C ILE A 262 2.41 -15.46 5.60
N GLU A 263 1.25 -15.86 6.13
CA GLU A 263 0.85 -15.65 7.52
C GLU A 263 1.55 -16.62 8.49
#